data_AF-A0A2X2X4E2-F1
#
_entry.id   AF-A0A2X2X4E2-F1
#
_cell.length_a   1.000
_cell.length_b   1.000
_cell.length_c   1.000
_cell.angle_alpha   90.00
_cell.angle_beta   90.00
_cell.angle_gamma   90.00
#
_symmetry.space_group_name_H-M   'P 1'
#
loop_
_entity.id
_entity.type
_entity.pdbx_description
1 polymer ?
#
loop_
_entity_poly.entity_id
_entity_poly.type
_entity_poly.pdbx_seq_one_letter_code
_entity_poly.pdbx_strand_id
1 'polypeptide(L)'
;MKNTELEQLINEKLNSAAISDYAPNGLQVEGKETVQKIVTGVTASQALLDEAVRQQADAVIVHHGYFWKGESPVIRGMKRNRLKTLLANDINLYGWHLPLDAHPELGNNVQLAALLGITVMGGNRAAGAVGRVINAGAGAGTGLVD
;
A
#
# COMPACT_ATOMS: atom_id res chain seq x y z
N MET A 1 4.55 17.34 -8.99
CA MET A 1 3.10 17.18 -8.83
C MET A 1 2.73 17.72 -7.45
N LYS A 2 1.57 18.36 -7.27
CA LYS A 2 1.15 18.76 -5.92
C LYS A 2 0.79 17.53 -5.07
N ASN A 3 0.96 17.63 -3.77
CA ASN A 3 0.66 16.56 -2.82
C ASN A 3 -0.82 16.14 -2.86
N THR A 4 -1.74 17.08 -3.05
CA THR A 4 -3.18 16.85 -3.21
C THR A 4 -3.56 16.29 -4.58
N GLU A 5 -2.87 16.71 -5.65
CA GLU A 5 -3.05 16.11 -6.99
C GLU A 5 -2.63 14.64 -6.99
N LEU A 6 -1.52 14.31 -6.31
CA LEU A 6 -1.07 12.93 -6.14
C LEU A 6 -2.09 12.09 -5.37
N GLU A 7 -2.64 12.64 -4.28
CA GLU A 7 -3.72 11.99 -3.53
C GLU A 7 -4.93 11.70 -4.41
N GLN A 8 -5.40 12.72 -5.14
CA GLN A 8 -6.56 12.59 -6.01
C GLN A 8 -6.33 11.51 -7.09
N LEU A 9 -5.19 11.55 -7.77
CA LEU A 9 -4.82 10.59 -8.81
C LEU A 9 -4.89 9.15 -8.30
N ILE A 10 -4.33 8.88 -7.12
CA ILE A 10 -4.30 7.52 -6.56
C ILE A 10 -5.67 7.14 -6.02
N ASN A 11 -6.42 8.07 -5.42
CA ASN A 11 -7.80 7.82 -4.98
C ASN A 11 -8.72 7.43 -6.15
N GLU A 12 -8.57 8.07 -7.31
CA GLU A 12 -9.30 7.72 -8.53
C GLU A 12 -8.85 6.36 -9.06
N LYS A 13 -7.54 6.11 -9.16
CA LYS A 13 -7.01 4.83 -9.63
C LYS A 13 -7.48 3.66 -8.75
N LEU A 14 -7.50 3.84 -7.43
CA LEU A 14 -7.87 2.79 -6.47
C LEU A 14 -9.36 2.75 -6.13
N ASN A 15 -10.16 3.69 -6.64
CA ASN A 15 -11.57 3.87 -6.28
C ASN A 15 -11.77 3.94 -4.75
N SER A 16 -10.88 4.65 -4.06
CA SER A 16 -10.79 4.65 -2.59
C SER A 16 -12.07 5.14 -1.91
N ALA A 17 -12.76 6.13 -2.50
CA ALA A 17 -13.98 6.69 -1.95
C ALA A 17 -15.15 5.69 -1.84
N ALA A 18 -15.11 4.59 -2.61
CA ALA A 18 -16.14 3.57 -2.60
C ALA A 18 -15.94 2.49 -1.52
N ILE A 19 -14.89 2.58 -0.71
CA ILE A 19 -14.47 1.53 0.23
C ILE A 19 -14.35 2.11 1.63
N SER A 20 -15.25 1.70 2.52
CA SER A 20 -15.15 1.98 3.95
C SER A 20 -14.01 1.19 4.57
N ASP A 21 -13.23 1.84 5.44
CA ASP A 21 -12.00 1.27 5.98
C ASP A 21 -11.85 1.57 7.49
N TYR A 22 -10.83 0.94 8.08
CA TYR A 22 -10.44 1.09 9.48
C TYR A 22 -9.46 2.25 9.69
N ALA A 23 -8.90 2.83 8.64
CA ALA A 23 -8.02 3.99 8.70
C ALA A 23 -8.32 4.96 7.53
N PRO A 24 -7.93 6.24 7.61
CA PRO A 24 -8.04 7.17 6.49
C PRO A 24 -7.20 6.69 5.30
N ASN A 25 -7.84 6.56 4.14
CA ASN A 25 -7.17 6.33 2.86
C ASN A 25 -6.84 7.66 2.19
N GLY A 26 -5.62 7.83 1.69
CA GLY A 26 -5.12 9.09 1.12
C GLY A 26 -3.98 9.71 1.94
N LEU A 27 -3.89 11.04 1.90
CA LEU A 27 -2.91 11.82 2.66
C LEU A 27 -3.25 11.79 4.15
N GLN A 28 -2.31 11.30 4.95
CA GLN A 28 -2.48 11.12 6.40
C GLN A 28 -1.70 12.15 7.23
N VAL A 29 -0.49 12.50 6.78
CA VAL A 29 0.34 13.56 7.38
C VAL A 29 0.81 14.45 6.25
N GLU A 30 0.41 15.72 6.29
CA GLU A 30 0.80 16.72 5.31
C GLU A 30 2.28 17.09 5.47
N GLY A 31 2.99 17.16 4.35
CA GLY A 31 4.35 17.67 4.23
C GLY A 31 4.41 18.80 3.19
N LYS A 32 5.50 18.87 2.42
CA LYS A 32 5.67 19.90 1.39
C LYS A 32 4.68 19.75 0.23
N GLU A 33 4.28 20.88 -0.38
CA GLU A 33 3.31 20.89 -1.47
C GLU A 33 3.80 20.12 -2.71
N THR A 34 5.06 20.32 -3.11
CA THR A 34 5.59 19.71 -4.36
C THR A 34 6.26 18.36 -4.08
N VAL A 35 5.72 17.30 -4.68
CA VAL A 35 6.27 15.94 -4.61
C VAL A 35 7.05 15.62 -5.90
N GLN A 36 8.31 15.21 -5.75
CA GLN A 36 9.21 14.77 -6.81
C GLN A 36 9.79 13.38 -6.54
N LYS A 37 10.16 13.08 -5.29
CA LYS A 37 10.72 11.79 -4.88
C LYS A 37 9.80 11.08 -3.89
N ILE A 38 9.45 9.84 -4.21
CA ILE A 38 8.58 9.00 -3.40
C ILE A 38 9.36 7.78 -2.93
N VAL A 39 9.28 7.47 -1.64
CA VAL A 39 9.68 6.17 -1.07
C VAL A 39 8.43 5.38 -0.74
N THR A 40 8.41 4.08 -1.00
CA THR A 40 7.26 3.24 -0.71
C THR A 40 7.62 2.06 0.19
N GLY A 41 6.64 1.51 0.90
CA GLY A 41 6.83 0.32 1.72
C GLY A 41 5.51 -0.24 2.24
N VAL A 42 5.55 -1.39 2.92
CA VAL A 42 4.32 -2.02 3.44
C VAL A 42 3.74 -1.23 4.61
N THR A 43 4.57 -0.66 5.48
CA THR A 43 4.12 -0.02 6.73
C THR A 43 4.95 1.22 7.02
N ALA A 44 4.31 2.29 7.51
CA ALA A 44 4.98 3.50 8.00
C ALA A 44 5.71 3.23 9.34
N SER A 45 6.74 2.38 9.27
CA SER A 45 7.62 2.05 10.38
C SER A 45 8.71 3.10 10.54
N GLN A 46 9.33 3.19 11.72
CA GLN A 46 10.44 4.12 11.94
C GLN A 46 11.57 3.88 10.93
N ALA A 47 11.93 2.62 10.67
CA ALA A 47 12.97 2.27 9.70
C ALA A 47 12.66 2.76 8.27
N LEU A 48 11.39 2.66 7.83
CA LEU A 48 10.99 3.19 6.52
C LEU A 48 11.11 4.71 6.48
N LEU A 49 10.71 5.40 7.56
CA LEU A 49 10.82 6.85 7.65
C LEU A 49 12.28 7.31 7.70
N ASP A 50 13.14 6.58 8.41
CA ASP A 50 14.58 6.86 8.47
C ASP A 50 15.21 6.73 7.07
N GLU A 51 14.81 5.71 6.30
CA GLU A 51 15.23 5.54 4.90
C GLU A 51 14.67 6.65 3.99
N ALA A 52 13.43 7.07 4.19
CA ALA A 52 12.84 8.18 3.45
C ALA A 52 13.60 9.50 3.69
N VAL A 53 13.99 9.78 4.94
CA VAL A 53 14.85 10.91 5.29
C VAL A 53 16.21 10.77 4.63
N ARG A 54 16.85 9.59 4.72
CA ARG A 54 18.17 9.33 4.12
C ARG A 54 18.16 9.55 2.60
N GLN A 55 17.07 9.19 1.94
CA GLN A 55 16.89 9.34 0.50
C GLN A 55 16.38 10.74 0.10
N GLN A 56 16.11 11.62 1.07
CA GLN A 56 15.51 12.94 0.87
C GLN A 56 14.20 12.84 0.08
N ALA A 57 13.31 11.95 0.49
CA ALA A 57 11.98 11.79 -0.10
C ALA A 57 11.09 13.01 0.22
N ASP A 58 10.17 13.31 -0.68
CA ASP A 58 9.12 14.31 -0.47
C ASP A 58 7.82 13.66 0.04
N ALA A 59 7.67 12.37 -0.23
CA ALA A 59 6.52 11.58 0.15
C ALA A 59 6.89 10.13 0.47
N VAL A 60 6.11 9.54 1.38
CA VAL A 60 6.11 8.13 1.70
C VAL A 60 4.72 7.57 1.41
N ILE A 61 4.63 6.51 0.61
CA ILE A 61 3.38 5.82 0.32
C ILE A 61 3.43 4.42 0.92
N VAL A 62 2.43 4.08 1.74
CA VAL A 62 2.36 2.78 2.40
C VAL A 62 0.98 2.13 2.30
N HIS A 63 0.96 0.82 2.54
CA HIS A 63 -0.29 0.09 2.74
C HIS A 63 -0.84 0.30 4.17
N HIS A 64 0.00 0.13 5.20
CA HIS A 64 -0.36 0.38 6.60
C HIS A 64 0.17 1.73 7.09
N GLY A 65 -0.72 2.73 7.08
CA GLY A 65 -0.49 4.05 7.66
C GLY A 65 -0.83 4.13 9.16
N TYR A 66 -1.26 5.31 9.60
CA TYR A 66 -1.70 5.61 10.98
C TYR A 66 -3.22 5.87 11.05
N PHE A 67 -3.70 6.29 12.24
CA PHE A 67 -5.07 6.77 12.46
C PHE A 67 -6.14 5.68 12.38
N TRP A 68 -5.79 4.47 12.83
CA TRP A 68 -6.70 3.34 12.92
C TRP A 68 -7.86 3.60 13.89
N LYS A 69 -9.07 3.19 13.50
CA LYS A 69 -10.27 3.32 14.29
C LYS A 69 -10.09 2.66 15.67
N GLY A 70 -10.33 3.43 16.72
CA GLY A 70 -10.18 2.98 18.11
C GLY A 70 -8.77 3.13 18.69
N GLU A 71 -7.78 3.63 17.92
CA GLU A 71 -6.47 3.94 18.48
C GLU A 71 -6.49 5.17 19.40
N SER A 72 -5.57 5.24 20.35
CA SER A 72 -5.41 6.45 21.17
C SER A 72 -4.91 7.63 20.31
N PRO A 73 -5.56 8.80 20.38
CA PRO A 73 -5.10 9.99 19.65
C PRO A 73 -3.85 10.62 20.27
N VAL A 74 -3.43 10.20 21.47
CA VAL A 74 -2.32 10.80 22.21
C VAL A 74 -0.97 10.52 21.53
N ILE A 75 -0.20 11.58 21.29
CA ILE A 75 1.10 11.50 20.62
C ILE A 75 2.23 11.33 21.64
N ARG A 76 2.57 10.07 21.94
CA ARG A 76 3.69 9.69 22.84
C ARG A 76 4.43 8.47 22.26
N GLY A 77 5.62 8.18 22.80
CA GLY A 77 6.42 7.01 22.41
C GLY A 77 6.63 6.92 20.90
N MET A 78 6.32 5.75 20.33
CA MET A 78 6.49 5.49 18.89
C MET A 78 5.74 6.49 17.99
N LYS A 79 4.49 6.85 18.33
CA LYS A 79 3.69 7.79 17.54
C LYS A 79 4.34 9.17 17.48
N ARG A 80 4.90 9.63 18.61
CA ARG A 80 5.68 10.89 18.66
C ARG A 80 6.91 10.83 17.76
N ASN A 81 7.70 9.77 17.85
CA ASN A 81 8.94 9.66 17.09
C ASN A 81 8.68 9.68 15.59
N ARG A 82 7.71 8.88 15.13
CA ARG A 82 7.36 8.79 13.71
C ARG A 82 6.78 10.08 13.16
N LEU A 83 5.82 10.70 13.88
CA LEU A 83 5.25 11.99 13.45
C LEU A 83 6.29 13.10 13.46
N LYS A 84 7.19 13.13 14.45
CA LYS A 84 8.31 14.07 14.46
C LYS A 84 9.20 13.90 13.23
N THR A 85 9.56 12.67 12.86
CA THR A 85 10.38 12.41 11.67
C THR A 85 9.73 12.94 10.40
N LEU A 86 8.43 12.72 10.20
CA LEU A 86 7.70 13.23 9.04
C LEU A 86 7.63 14.76 9.03
N LEU A 87 7.10 15.34 10.11
CA LEU A 87 6.82 16.77 10.23
C LEU A 87 8.10 17.62 10.20
N ALA A 88 9.18 17.16 10.82
CA ALA A 88 10.44 17.93 10.85
C ALA A 88 11.19 17.92 9.52
N ASN A 89 10.77 17.09 8.55
CA ASN A 89 11.40 16.97 7.23
C ASN A 89 10.43 17.31 6.08
N ASP A 90 9.24 17.82 6.40
CA ASP A 90 8.17 18.14 5.44
C ASP A 90 7.84 16.97 4.49
N ILE A 91 7.83 15.74 5.01
CA ILE A 91 7.53 14.53 4.24
C ILE A 91 6.04 14.23 4.33
N ASN A 92 5.38 14.13 3.17
CA ASN A 92 4.00 13.69 3.09
C ASN A 92 3.91 12.19 3.40
N LEU A 93 2.97 11.76 4.24
CA LEU A 93 2.64 10.35 4.42
C LEU A 93 1.28 10.07 3.79
N TYR A 94 1.24 9.09 2.88
CA TYR A 94 0.00 8.55 2.32
C TYR A 94 -0.20 7.09 2.73
N GLY A 95 -1.45 6.71 2.99
CA GLY A 95 -1.85 5.33 3.27
C GLY A 95 -3.00 4.90 2.37
N TRP A 96 -2.86 3.76 1.68
CA TRP A 96 -4.00 3.08 1.03
C TRP A 96 -4.06 1.61 1.47
N HIS A 97 -5.08 1.30 2.27
CA HIS A 97 -5.27 0.00 2.89
C HIS A 97 -6.18 -0.89 2.02
N LEU A 98 -7.47 -1.03 2.36
CA LEU A 98 -8.38 -1.93 1.62
C LEU A 98 -8.55 -1.59 0.14
N PRO A 99 -8.54 -0.31 -0.31
CA PRO A 99 -8.54 0.00 -1.73
C PRO A 99 -7.36 -0.63 -2.48
N LEU A 100 -6.18 -0.67 -1.85
CA LEU A 100 -5.02 -1.31 -2.44
C LEU A 100 -5.15 -2.83 -2.41
N ASP A 101 -5.65 -3.46 -1.34
CA ASP A 101 -5.85 -4.92 -1.31
C ASP A 101 -6.81 -5.41 -2.40
N ALA A 102 -7.88 -4.65 -2.65
CA ALA A 102 -8.98 -5.06 -3.52
C ALA A 102 -8.79 -4.68 -4.99
N HIS A 103 -7.80 -3.85 -5.34
CA HIS A 103 -7.66 -3.34 -6.69
C HIS A 103 -7.36 -4.47 -7.69
N PRO A 104 -8.10 -4.59 -8.81
CA PRO A 104 -8.06 -5.77 -9.69
C PRO A 104 -6.77 -5.94 -10.50
N GLU A 105 -5.94 -4.90 -10.59
CA GLU A 105 -4.66 -4.91 -11.32
C GLU A 105 -3.48 -4.79 -10.34
N LEU A 106 -3.41 -3.69 -9.61
CA LEU A 106 -2.33 -3.36 -8.67
C LEU A 106 -2.42 -4.04 -7.30
N GLY A 107 -3.54 -4.68 -6.96
CA GLY A 107 -3.82 -5.00 -5.56
C GLY A 107 -3.09 -6.21 -5.01
N ASN A 108 -2.88 -6.22 -3.69
CA ASN A 108 -2.11 -7.26 -3.02
C ASN A 108 -2.63 -8.67 -3.34
N ASN A 109 -3.96 -8.85 -3.35
CA ASN A 109 -4.58 -10.14 -3.64
C ASN A 109 -4.32 -10.64 -5.06
N VAL A 110 -4.44 -9.77 -6.06
CA VAL A 110 -4.24 -10.15 -7.48
C VAL A 110 -2.75 -10.34 -7.80
N GLN A 111 -1.88 -9.52 -7.19
CA GLN A 111 -0.43 -9.67 -7.30
C GLN A 111 0.04 -10.99 -6.67
N LEU A 112 -0.48 -11.33 -5.49
CA LEU A 112 -0.18 -12.62 -4.85
C LEU A 112 -0.70 -13.80 -5.68
N ALA A 113 -1.93 -13.70 -6.20
CA ALA A 113 -2.47 -14.74 -7.08
C ALA A 113 -1.58 -14.97 -8.31
N ALA A 114 -1.11 -13.90 -8.96
CA ALA A 114 -0.19 -13.99 -10.09
C ALA A 114 1.14 -14.65 -9.69
N LEU A 115 1.75 -14.23 -8.58
CA LEU A 115 3.00 -14.81 -8.08
C LEU A 115 2.89 -16.31 -7.77
N LEU A 116 1.70 -16.76 -7.34
CA LEU A 116 1.43 -18.17 -7.01
C LEU A 116 0.83 -18.97 -8.17
N GLY A 117 0.65 -18.40 -9.37
CA GLY A 117 0.04 -19.09 -10.51
C GLY A 117 -1.45 -19.42 -10.31
N ILE A 118 -2.17 -18.61 -9.53
CA ILE A 118 -3.59 -18.76 -9.24
C ILE A 118 -4.40 -17.96 -10.26
N THR A 119 -5.34 -18.61 -10.95
CA THR A 119 -6.35 -17.89 -11.75
C THR A 119 -7.43 -17.36 -10.83
N VAL A 120 -7.61 -16.04 -10.83
CA VAL A 120 -8.68 -15.36 -10.11
C VAL A 120 -10.01 -15.65 -10.82
N MET A 121 -10.97 -16.22 -10.09
CA MET A 121 -12.28 -16.63 -10.62
C MET A 121 -13.41 -15.67 -10.21
N GLY A 122 -13.10 -14.72 -9.33
CA GLY A 122 -14.04 -13.77 -8.75
C GLY A 122 -13.59 -13.39 -7.33
N GLY A 123 -14.24 -12.42 -6.71
CA GLY A 123 -13.92 -12.01 -5.34
C GLY A 123 -15.06 -11.18 -4.77
N ASN A 124 -15.29 -11.30 -3.46
CA ASN A 124 -16.21 -10.39 -2.77
C ASN A 124 -15.37 -9.28 -2.12
N ARG A 125 -15.94 -8.07 -2.02
CA ARG A 125 -15.24 -6.88 -1.51
C ARG A 125 -14.77 -7.00 -0.04
N ALA A 126 -15.26 -7.98 0.72
CA ALA A 126 -14.99 -8.18 2.14
C ALA A 126 -14.01 -9.33 2.45
N ALA A 127 -13.80 -10.27 1.52
CA ALA A 127 -13.03 -11.50 1.72
C ALA A 127 -11.82 -11.62 0.78
N GLY A 128 -11.59 -10.64 -0.10
CA GLY A 128 -10.51 -10.66 -1.07
C GLY A 128 -10.82 -11.50 -2.32
N ALA A 129 -9.79 -11.70 -3.15
CA ALA A 129 -9.91 -12.49 -4.38
C ALA A 129 -9.99 -13.99 -4.07
N VAL A 130 -10.92 -14.69 -4.72
CA VAL A 130 -11.05 -16.15 -4.69
C VAL A 130 -10.54 -16.71 -6.02
N GLY A 131 -9.65 -17.69 -5.95
CA GLY A 131 -9.02 -18.26 -7.16
C GLY A 131 -8.81 -19.76 -7.07
N ARG A 132 -8.52 -20.36 -8.23
CA ARG A 132 -8.13 -21.77 -8.34
C ARG A 132 -6.64 -21.85 -8.66
N VAL A 133 -5.92 -22.69 -7.94
CA VAL A 133 -4.51 -23.00 -8.24
C VAL A 133 -4.46 -23.75 -9.57
N ILE A 134 -3.68 -23.24 -10.52
CA ILE A 134 -3.29 -24.02 -11.69
C ILE A 134 -2.02 -24.77 -11.28
N ASN A 135 -2.07 -26.10 -11.14
CA ASN A 135 -0.85 -26.88 -10.96
C ASN A 135 -0.01 -26.74 -12.25
N ALA A 136 1.04 -25.93 -12.21
CA ALA A 136 2.12 -25.98 -13.19
C ALA A 136 2.95 -27.25 -12.93
N GLY A 137 2.40 -28.39 -13.33
CA GLY A 137 2.93 -29.71 -12.96
C GLY A 137 2.34 -30.87 -13.75
N ALA A 138 2.30 -30.75 -15.07
CA ALA A 138 2.29 -31.89 -16.00
C ALA A 138 3.22 -31.55 -17.16
N GLY A 139 4.52 -31.78 -16.98
CA GLY A 139 5.52 -31.44 -17.97
C GLY A 139 6.94 -31.88 -17.61
N ALA A 140 7.15 -33.17 -17.31
CA ALA A 140 8.44 -33.83 -17.49
C ALA A 140 8.25 -35.36 -17.41
N GLY A 141 8.21 -36.04 -18.55
CA GLY A 141 8.20 -37.50 -18.59
C GLY A 141 7.98 -38.07 -19.99
N THR A 142 9.05 -38.70 -20.50
CA THR A 142 9.13 -39.67 -21.61
C THR A 142 9.00 -39.15 -23.04
N GLY A 143 10.12 -38.64 -23.56
CA GLY A 143 10.47 -38.70 -24.98
C GLY A 143 11.78 -39.46 -25.17
N LEU A 144 11.81 -40.73 -24.79
CA LEU A 144 12.77 -41.73 -25.26
C LEU A 144 11.94 -42.90 -25.80
N VAL A 145 11.92 -43.03 -27.11
CA VAL A 145 11.63 -44.27 -27.85
C VAL A 145 12.42 -44.16 -29.15
N ASP A 146 13.46 -44.98 -29.20
CA ASP A 146 14.25 -45.54 -30.31
C ASP A 146 14.50 -44.70 -31.58
#